data_AF-A0A956NPM8-F1
#
_entry.id   AF-A0A956NPM8-F1
#
_cell.length_a   1.000
_cell.length_b   1.000
_cell.length_c   1.000
_cell.angle_alpha   90.00
_cell.angle_beta   90.00
_cell.angle_gamma   90.00
#
_symmetry.space_group_name_H-M   'P 1'
#
loop_
_entity.id
_entity.type
_entity.pdbx_description
1 polymer ?
#
loop_
_entity_poly.entity_id
_entity_poly.type
_entity_poly.pdbx_seq_one_letter_code
_entity_poly.pdbx_strand_id
1 'polypeptide(L)'
;MPEAPDPKRISAAADETIAAILRAAASWAAEAPRQLTPAIRAVCVRLAEMVADQRHYLAPLPEPQESERRAMLTLVADRLRNGPVASDLRTHLDALAALELRATGSWSLVQSPLTEWQQTAINYLDAQARAMSGETSPDEYWAEDVAAGIIASVKGIIGADDLHARIEAQYAEGGRPRRPDT
;
A
#
# COMPACT_ATOMS: atom_id res chain seq x y z
N MET A 1 14.58 16.39 25.60
CA MET A 1 14.89 15.80 24.28
C MET A 1 13.73 14.92 23.91
N PRO A 2 13.16 15.00 22.70
CA PRO A 2 12.15 14.02 22.28
C PRO A 2 12.79 12.63 22.34
N GLU A 3 12.07 11.68 22.94
CA GLU A 3 12.47 10.29 23.06
C GLU A 3 12.65 9.70 21.66
N ALA A 4 13.73 8.95 21.43
CA ALA A 4 13.94 8.32 20.13
C ALA A 4 12.85 7.28 19.87
N PRO A 5 12.37 7.12 18.62
CA PRO A 5 11.34 6.16 18.29
C PRO A 5 11.66 4.75 18.77
N ASP A 6 10.70 4.05 19.40
CA ASP A 6 10.87 2.64 19.76
C ASP A 6 10.85 1.76 18.50
N PRO A 7 11.98 1.13 18.12
CA PRO A 7 12.05 0.31 16.92
C PRO A 7 11.09 -0.89 16.95
N LYS A 8 10.77 -1.42 18.15
CA LYS A 8 9.85 -2.55 18.30
C LYS A 8 8.43 -2.14 17.96
N ARG A 9 7.99 -0.96 18.43
CA ARG A 9 6.68 -0.39 18.13
C ARG A 9 6.53 -0.11 16.64
N ILE A 10 7.53 0.49 16.00
CA ILE A 10 7.54 0.73 14.55
C ILE A 10 7.43 -0.58 13.78
N SER A 11 8.21 -1.60 14.17
CA SER A 11 8.16 -2.92 13.53
C SER A 11 6.78 -3.57 13.66
N ALA A 12 6.17 -3.54 14.85
CA ALA A 12 4.86 -4.11 15.09
C ALA A 12 3.76 -3.39 14.29
N ALA A 13 3.83 -2.06 14.21
CA ALA A 13 2.92 -1.26 13.39
C ALA A 13 3.05 -1.62 11.90
N ALA A 14 4.28 -1.78 11.39
CA ALA A 14 4.51 -2.20 10.02
C ALA A 14 3.91 -3.60 9.73
N ASP A 15 4.05 -4.54 10.66
CA ASP A 15 3.45 -5.88 10.53
C ASP A 15 1.91 -5.84 10.52
N GLU A 16 1.30 -5.01 11.37
CA GLU A 16 -0.15 -4.81 11.39
C GLU A 16 -0.66 -4.19 10.08
N THR A 17 0.04 -3.18 9.55
CA THR A 17 -0.25 -2.55 8.26
C THR A 17 -0.17 -3.55 7.12
N ILE A 18 0.90 -4.35 7.05
CA ILE A 18 1.05 -5.41 6.03
C ILE A 18 -0.09 -6.43 6.14
N ALA A 19 -0.42 -6.87 7.35
CA ALA A 19 -1.52 -7.81 7.56
C ALA A 19 -2.87 -7.23 7.09
N ALA A 20 -3.12 -5.93 7.32
CA ALA A 20 -4.31 -5.25 6.83
C ALA A 20 -4.36 -5.16 5.29
N ILE A 21 -3.24 -4.82 4.65
CA ILE A 21 -3.13 -4.80 3.18
C ILE A 21 -3.45 -6.18 2.60
N LEU A 22 -2.90 -7.25 3.17
CA LEU A 22 -3.13 -8.61 2.68
C LEU A 22 -4.58 -9.08 2.89
N ARG A 23 -5.23 -8.66 3.98
CA ARG A 23 -6.67 -8.92 4.19
C ARG A 23 -7.52 -8.20 3.13
N ALA A 24 -7.20 -6.95 2.82
CA ALA A 24 -7.87 -6.21 1.75
C ALA A 24 -7.68 -6.90 0.40
N ALA A 25 -6.45 -7.31 0.08
CA ALA A 25 -6.15 -8.07 -1.14
C ALA A 25 -6.97 -9.36 -1.26
N ALA A 26 -7.11 -10.10 -0.15
CA ALA A 26 -7.90 -11.33 -0.10
C ALA A 26 -9.40 -11.06 -0.30
N SER A 27 -9.92 -9.94 0.22
CA SER A 27 -11.31 -9.52 0.02
C SER A 27 -11.59 -9.26 -1.47
N TRP A 28 -10.76 -8.46 -2.13
CA TRP A 28 -10.91 -8.17 -3.57
C TRP A 28 -10.75 -9.42 -4.43
N ALA A 29 -9.83 -10.31 -4.08
CA ALA A 29 -9.66 -11.57 -4.78
C ALA A 29 -10.86 -12.52 -4.64
N ALA A 30 -11.68 -12.39 -3.60
CA ALA A 30 -12.84 -13.24 -3.40
C ALA A 30 -13.99 -12.92 -4.37
N GLU A 31 -14.00 -11.74 -4.95
CA GLU A 31 -15.01 -11.26 -5.90
C GLU A 31 -14.68 -11.63 -7.36
N ALA A 32 -13.47 -12.13 -7.62
CA ALA A 32 -12.99 -12.50 -8.94
C ALA A 32 -12.84 -14.04 -9.09
N PRO A 33 -12.71 -14.56 -10.33
CA PRO A 33 -12.31 -15.95 -10.56
C PRO A 33 -11.05 -16.33 -9.78
N ARG A 34 -11.06 -17.50 -9.13
CA ARG A 34 -9.99 -17.93 -8.21
C ARG A 34 -8.60 -18.00 -8.86
N GLN A 35 -8.54 -18.18 -10.18
CA GLN A 35 -7.31 -18.18 -10.97
C GLN A 35 -6.62 -16.81 -10.94
N LEU A 36 -7.36 -15.72 -10.72
CA LEU A 36 -6.83 -14.36 -10.67
C LEU A 36 -6.35 -13.95 -9.28
N THR A 37 -6.63 -14.74 -8.24
CA THR A 37 -6.22 -14.45 -6.86
C THR A 37 -4.74 -14.09 -6.72
N PRO A 38 -3.77 -14.82 -7.32
CA PRO A 38 -2.36 -14.46 -7.22
C PRO A 38 -2.05 -13.10 -7.88
N ALA A 39 -2.67 -12.82 -9.02
CA ALA A 39 -2.49 -11.56 -9.74
C ALA A 39 -3.05 -10.36 -8.96
N ILE A 40 -4.25 -10.49 -8.39
CA ILE A 40 -4.89 -9.45 -7.56
C ILE A 40 -4.05 -9.18 -6.31
N ARG A 41 -3.55 -10.23 -5.65
CA ARG A 41 -2.65 -10.09 -4.50
C ARG A 41 -1.36 -9.37 -4.86
N ALA A 42 -0.75 -9.69 -6.01
CA ALA A 42 0.47 -9.04 -6.48
C ALA A 42 0.25 -7.55 -6.80
N VAL A 43 -0.86 -7.20 -7.45
CA VAL A 43 -1.26 -5.81 -7.70
C VAL A 43 -1.43 -5.06 -6.38
N CYS A 44 -2.11 -5.65 -5.39
CA CYS A 44 -2.27 -5.03 -4.08
C CYS A 44 -0.93 -4.77 -3.39
N VAL A 45 -0.03 -5.75 -3.39
CA VAL A 45 1.32 -5.61 -2.82
C VAL A 45 2.10 -4.50 -3.54
N ARG A 46 2.07 -4.46 -4.87
CA ARG A 46 2.81 -3.45 -5.64
C ARG A 46 2.27 -2.04 -5.42
N LEU A 47 0.95 -1.87 -5.42
CA LEU A 47 0.33 -0.57 -5.16
C LEU A 47 0.58 -0.11 -3.72
N ALA A 48 0.55 -1.01 -2.74
CA ALA A 48 0.88 -0.70 -1.35
C ALA A 48 2.35 -0.30 -1.18
N GLU A 49 3.28 -0.99 -1.83
CA GLU A 49 4.69 -0.59 -1.87
C GLU A 49 4.85 0.82 -2.44
N MET A 50 4.19 1.13 -3.57
CA MET A 50 4.28 2.45 -4.20
C MET A 50 3.67 3.57 -3.36
N VAL A 51 2.51 3.33 -2.73
CA VAL A 51 1.91 4.31 -1.82
C VAL A 51 2.79 4.52 -0.58
N ALA A 52 3.38 3.46 -0.04
CA ALA A 52 4.32 3.56 1.08
C ALA A 52 5.63 4.26 0.67
N ASP A 53 6.03 4.21 -0.59
CA ASP A 53 7.24 4.88 -1.10
C ASP A 53 6.98 6.35 -1.49
N GLN A 54 5.79 6.67 -1.98
CA GLN A 54 5.34 8.02 -2.37
C GLN A 54 4.89 8.90 -1.19
N ARG A 55 5.71 8.92 -0.14
CA ARG A 55 5.43 9.54 1.17
C ARG A 55 5.22 11.05 1.10
N HIS A 56 5.70 11.70 0.03
CA HIS A 56 5.60 13.14 -0.18
C HIS A 56 4.16 13.64 -0.43
N TYR A 57 3.23 12.74 -0.73
CA TYR A 57 1.81 13.09 -0.89
C TYR A 57 1.00 13.00 0.40
N LEU A 58 1.59 12.50 1.49
CA LEU A 58 0.92 12.47 2.79
C LEU A 58 1.07 13.81 3.48
N ALA A 59 0.03 14.26 4.18
CA ALA A 59 0.10 15.47 5.01
C ALA A 59 1.30 15.35 5.98
N PRO A 60 2.15 16.39 6.12
CA PRO A 60 3.27 16.35 7.03
C PRO A 60 2.76 16.28 8.48
N LEU A 61 3.45 15.50 9.33
CA LEU A 61 3.17 15.43 10.76
C LEU A 61 4.16 16.28 11.56
N PRO A 62 3.83 16.67 12.82
CA PRO A 62 4.83 17.16 13.75
C PRO A 62 5.93 16.12 14.04
N GLU A 63 7.09 16.56 14.51
CA GLU A 63 8.10 15.64 15.06
C GLU A 63 7.79 15.31 16.53
N PRO A 64 8.05 14.07 16.99
CA PRO A 64 8.77 12.97 16.30
C PRO A 64 7.90 12.09 15.37
N GLN A 65 6.61 12.38 15.24
CA GLN A 65 5.64 11.51 14.56
C GLN A 65 5.94 11.33 13.07
N GLU A 66 6.43 12.38 12.41
CA GLU A 66 6.87 12.33 11.01
C GLU A 66 8.01 11.32 10.81
N SER A 67 9.02 11.36 11.69
CA SER A 67 10.13 10.42 11.67
C SER A 67 9.68 8.98 11.92
N GLU A 68 8.78 8.77 12.89
CA GLU A 68 8.19 7.46 13.19
C GLU A 68 7.41 6.90 12.01
N ARG A 69 6.55 7.72 11.41
CA ARG A 69 5.78 7.35 10.22
C ARG A 69 6.69 6.99 9.07
N ARG A 70 7.72 7.80 8.80
CA ARG A 70 8.68 7.54 7.73
C ARG A 70 9.38 6.20 7.92
N ALA A 71 9.85 5.91 9.13
CA ALA A 71 10.51 4.64 9.46
C ALA A 71 9.57 3.46 9.26
N MET A 72 8.32 3.56 9.73
CA MET A 72 7.31 2.53 9.59
C MET A 72 6.98 2.25 8.11
N LEU A 73 6.74 3.30 7.31
CA LEU A 73 6.48 3.15 5.87
C LEU A 73 7.69 2.55 5.11
N THR A 74 8.91 2.79 5.59
CA THR A 74 10.11 2.18 4.98
C THR A 74 10.10 0.69 5.23
N LEU A 75 9.83 0.27 6.47
CA LEU A 75 9.72 -1.15 6.81
C LEU A 75 8.58 -1.83 6.06
N VAL A 76 7.43 -1.17 5.89
CA VAL A 76 6.32 -1.70 5.08
C VAL A 76 6.76 -1.93 3.64
N ALA A 77 7.33 -0.92 2.98
CA ALA A 77 7.80 -1.04 1.60
C ALA A 77 8.87 -2.14 1.45
N ASP A 78 9.86 -2.18 2.34
CA ASP A 78 10.95 -3.17 2.31
C ASP A 78 10.45 -4.60 2.50
N ARG A 79 9.51 -4.82 3.44
CA ARG A 79 8.93 -6.14 3.72
C ARG A 79 7.97 -6.59 2.63
N LEU A 80 7.20 -5.68 2.03
CA LEU A 80 6.36 -6.00 0.87
C LEU A 80 7.22 -6.37 -0.35
N ARG A 81 8.38 -5.74 -0.52
CA ARG A 81 9.31 -6.00 -1.62
C ARG A 81 10.11 -7.29 -1.45
N ASN A 82 10.58 -7.59 -0.23
CA ASN A 82 11.57 -8.64 0.02
C ASN A 82 11.09 -9.76 0.96
N GLY A 83 9.92 -9.63 1.56
CA GLY A 83 9.42 -10.59 2.54
C GLY A 83 8.86 -11.88 1.94
N PRO A 84 8.35 -12.79 2.79
CA PRO A 84 7.75 -14.06 2.35
C PRO A 84 6.62 -13.89 1.34
N VAL A 85 5.79 -12.85 1.53
CA VAL A 85 4.70 -12.49 0.62
C VAL A 85 5.21 -12.24 -0.81
N ALA A 86 6.35 -11.57 -0.96
CA ALA A 86 6.94 -11.27 -2.26
C ALA A 86 7.46 -12.54 -2.95
N SER A 87 7.95 -13.51 -2.16
CA SER A 87 8.49 -14.76 -2.68
C SER A 87 7.40 -15.59 -3.35
N ASP A 88 6.23 -15.69 -2.73
CA ASP A 88 5.08 -16.44 -3.26
C ASP A 88 4.46 -15.79 -4.51
N LEU A 89 4.68 -14.48 -4.70
CA LEU A 89 4.10 -13.68 -5.77
C LEU A 89 5.14 -13.25 -6.82
N ARG A 90 6.38 -13.76 -6.73
CA ARG A 90 7.53 -13.24 -7.49
C ARG A 90 7.28 -13.16 -8.99
N THR A 91 6.73 -14.21 -9.61
CA THR A 91 6.38 -14.21 -11.04
C THR A 91 5.46 -13.05 -11.43
N HIS A 92 4.45 -12.76 -10.60
CA HIS A 92 3.51 -11.67 -10.87
C HIS A 92 4.15 -10.29 -10.61
N LEU A 93 4.94 -10.17 -9.54
CA LEU A 93 5.67 -8.94 -9.20
C LEU A 93 6.73 -8.59 -10.26
N ASP A 94 7.46 -9.57 -10.78
CA ASP A 94 8.44 -9.38 -11.85
C ASP A 94 7.76 -8.94 -13.16
N ALA A 95 6.59 -9.50 -13.48
CA ALA A 95 5.80 -9.09 -14.64
C ALA A 95 5.28 -7.64 -14.52
N LEU A 96 4.84 -7.24 -13.32
CA LEU A 96 4.45 -5.86 -13.02
C LEU A 96 5.65 -4.90 -13.13
N ALA A 97 6.81 -5.27 -12.60
CA ALA A 97 8.04 -4.48 -12.72
C ALA A 97 8.50 -4.34 -14.18
N ALA A 98 8.33 -5.38 -15.00
CA ALA A 98 8.63 -5.30 -16.43
C ALA A 98 7.65 -4.39 -17.21
N LEU A 99 6.40 -4.28 -16.77
CA LEU A 99 5.44 -3.31 -17.33
C LEU A 99 5.82 -1.87 -16.92
N GLU A 100 6.16 -1.67 -15.66
CA GLU A 100 6.68 -0.39 -15.16
C GLU A 100 7.93 0.06 -15.93
N LEU A 101 8.93 -0.80 -16.12
CA LEU A 101 10.16 -0.43 -16.83
C LEU A 101 9.90 0.01 -18.27
N ARG A 102 8.87 -0.55 -18.91
CA ARG A 102 8.43 -0.12 -20.25
C ARG A 102 7.69 1.21 -20.22
N ALA A 103 7.00 1.50 -19.11
CA ALA A 103 6.19 2.70 -18.94
C ALA A 103 6.98 3.89 -18.37
N THR A 104 8.08 3.65 -17.61
CA THR A 104 8.91 4.67 -16.94
C THR A 104 9.65 5.61 -17.91
N GLY A 105 9.90 5.19 -19.15
CA GLY A 105 10.33 6.11 -20.23
C GLY A 105 9.30 7.20 -20.53
N SER A 106 8.02 6.94 -20.26
CA SER A 106 6.88 7.87 -20.39
C SER A 106 6.59 8.63 -19.08
N TRP A 107 6.86 8.04 -17.91
CA TRP A 107 6.44 8.58 -16.60
C TRP A 107 7.17 9.83 -16.15
N SER A 108 8.39 10.07 -16.65
CA SER A 108 9.13 11.30 -16.39
C SER A 108 8.42 12.57 -16.90
N LEU A 109 7.38 12.43 -17.73
CA LEU A 109 6.63 13.51 -18.34
C LEU A 109 5.20 13.69 -17.76
N VAL A 110 4.78 12.85 -16.81
CA VAL A 110 3.37 12.79 -16.34
C VAL A 110 3.20 13.39 -14.95
N GLN A 111 2.06 14.07 -14.74
CA GLN A 111 1.73 14.84 -13.53
C GLN A 111 1.50 13.98 -12.26
N SER A 112 1.20 12.68 -12.39
CA SER A 112 0.87 11.80 -11.25
C SER A 112 1.36 10.36 -11.47
N PRO A 113 2.45 9.95 -10.80
CA PRO A 113 2.93 8.56 -10.82
C PRO A 113 1.90 7.53 -10.37
N LEU A 114 0.95 7.90 -9.50
CA LEU A 114 -0.09 6.97 -9.02
C LEU A 114 -1.09 6.59 -10.13
N THR A 115 -1.45 7.54 -11.00
CA THR A 115 -2.39 7.30 -12.10
C THR A 115 -1.81 6.30 -13.10
N GLU A 116 -0.51 6.42 -13.37
CA GLU A 116 0.22 5.49 -14.24
C GLU A 116 0.31 4.07 -13.64
N TRP A 117 0.50 3.98 -12.33
CA TRP A 117 0.48 2.71 -11.61
C TRP A 117 -0.89 2.05 -11.64
N GLN A 118 -1.96 2.83 -11.52
CA GLN A 118 -3.33 2.35 -11.66
C GLN A 118 -3.55 1.77 -13.06
N GLN A 119 -3.15 2.47 -14.11
CA GLN A 119 -3.28 1.97 -15.48
C GLN A 119 -2.46 0.70 -15.72
N THR A 120 -1.24 0.64 -15.16
CA THR A 120 -0.38 -0.53 -15.24
C THR A 120 -1.01 -1.75 -14.57
N ALA A 121 -1.62 -1.56 -13.40
CA ALA A 121 -2.34 -2.61 -12.69
C ALA A 121 -3.55 -3.11 -13.49
N ILE A 122 -4.36 -2.21 -14.05
CA ILE A 122 -5.52 -2.54 -14.88
C ILE A 122 -5.10 -3.39 -16.08
N ASN A 123 -4.13 -2.89 -16.87
CA ASN A 123 -3.63 -3.58 -18.06
C ASN A 123 -3.06 -4.97 -17.72
N TYR A 124 -2.41 -5.08 -16.56
CA TYR A 124 -1.87 -6.35 -16.07
C TYR A 124 -2.97 -7.35 -15.74
N LEU A 125 -3.98 -6.94 -14.98
CA LEU A 125 -5.11 -7.78 -14.59
C LEU A 125 -5.88 -8.27 -15.82
N ASP A 126 -6.16 -7.37 -16.78
CA ASP A 126 -6.83 -7.74 -18.04
C ASP A 126 -6.03 -8.76 -18.84
N ALA A 127 -4.70 -8.62 -18.91
CA ALA A 127 -3.85 -9.60 -19.57
C ALA A 127 -3.93 -10.97 -18.89
N GLN A 128 -4.00 -11.01 -17.54
CA GLN A 128 -4.18 -12.26 -16.80
C GLN A 128 -5.56 -12.88 -17.06
N ALA A 129 -6.63 -12.08 -17.07
CA ALA A 129 -7.98 -12.55 -17.38
C ALA A 129 -8.09 -13.12 -18.80
N ARG A 130 -7.52 -12.42 -19.81
CA ARG A 130 -7.51 -12.90 -21.20
C ARG A 130 -6.70 -14.19 -21.40
N ALA A 131 -5.68 -14.40 -20.57
CA ALA A 131 -4.86 -15.62 -20.61
C ALA A 131 -5.56 -16.83 -19.97
N MET A 132 -6.68 -16.63 -19.27
CA MET A 132 -7.48 -17.74 -18.75
C MET A 132 -8.24 -18.43 -19.88
N SER A 133 -7.95 -19.71 -20.09
CA SER A 133 -8.78 -20.57 -20.93
C SER A 133 -10.03 -21.02 -20.17
N GLY A 134 -11.20 -20.46 -20.51
CA GLY A 134 -12.50 -20.82 -19.92
C GLY A 134 -13.57 -19.74 -20.12
N GLU A 135 -14.85 -20.09 -19.97
CA GLU A 135 -16.00 -19.19 -20.23
C GLU A 135 -16.27 -18.16 -19.13
N THR A 136 -15.56 -18.20 -17.99
CA THR A 136 -15.78 -17.25 -16.89
C THR A 136 -14.79 -16.09 -16.98
N SER A 137 -14.91 -15.31 -18.06
CA SER A 137 -14.26 -14.01 -18.11
C SER A 137 -14.94 -13.08 -17.10
N PRO A 138 -14.19 -12.29 -16.33
CA PRO A 138 -14.74 -11.16 -15.61
C PRO A 138 -15.48 -10.19 -16.55
N ASP A 139 -16.33 -9.33 -15.99
CA ASP A 139 -16.99 -8.26 -16.74
C ASP A 139 -15.99 -7.25 -17.33
N GLU A 140 -16.47 -6.32 -18.16
CA GLU A 140 -15.62 -5.36 -18.88
C GLU A 140 -14.88 -4.37 -17.97
N TYR A 141 -15.39 -4.07 -16.78
CA TYR A 141 -14.85 -3.02 -15.88
C TYR A 141 -14.18 -3.57 -14.62
N TRP A 142 -14.18 -4.90 -14.44
CA TRP A 142 -13.67 -5.58 -13.25
C TRP A 142 -12.26 -5.14 -12.83
N ALA A 143 -11.35 -4.98 -13.80
CA ALA A 143 -9.95 -4.65 -13.51
C ALA A 143 -9.82 -3.21 -13.01
N GLU A 144 -10.66 -2.29 -13.52
CA GLU A 144 -10.74 -0.91 -13.06
C GLU A 144 -11.28 -0.85 -11.64
N ASP A 145 -12.38 -1.56 -11.37
CA ASP A 145 -13.01 -1.62 -10.05
C ASP A 145 -12.08 -2.23 -9.00
N VAL A 146 -11.43 -3.36 -9.32
CA VAL A 146 -10.45 -4.00 -8.45
C VAL A 146 -9.25 -3.09 -8.19
N ALA A 147 -8.68 -2.47 -9.22
CA ALA A 147 -7.54 -1.58 -9.06
C ALA A 147 -7.89 -0.34 -8.23
N ALA A 148 -9.04 0.31 -8.51
CA ALA A 148 -9.52 1.47 -7.76
C ALA A 148 -9.83 1.11 -6.30
N GLY A 149 -10.51 -0.01 -6.07
CA GLY A 149 -10.84 -0.53 -4.75
C GLY A 149 -9.59 -0.85 -3.92
N ILE A 150 -8.57 -1.45 -4.54
CA ILE A 150 -7.27 -1.69 -3.91
C ILE A 150 -6.59 -0.37 -3.54
N ILE A 151 -6.51 0.61 -4.46
CA ILE A 151 -5.87 1.90 -4.18
C ILE A 151 -6.57 2.61 -3.02
N ALA A 152 -7.90 2.65 -3.03
CA ALA A 152 -8.69 3.25 -1.96
C ALA A 152 -8.43 2.55 -0.61
N SER A 153 -8.44 1.20 -0.60
CA SER A 153 -8.18 0.40 0.59
C SER A 153 -6.77 0.66 1.14
N VAL A 154 -5.76 0.63 0.27
CA VAL A 154 -4.35 0.88 0.63
C VAL A 154 -4.16 2.28 1.20
N LYS A 155 -4.75 3.32 0.59
CA LYS A 155 -4.70 4.69 1.10
C LYS A 155 -5.35 4.81 2.48
N GLY A 156 -6.49 4.15 2.69
CA GLY A 156 -7.17 4.10 3.99
C GLY A 156 -6.32 3.39 5.05
N ILE A 157 -5.71 2.26 4.72
CA ILE A 157 -4.88 1.45 5.63
C ILE A 157 -3.57 2.15 6.00
N ILE A 158 -2.87 2.71 5.01
CA ILE A 158 -1.61 3.44 5.21
C ILE A 158 -1.87 4.78 5.95
N GLY A 159 -3.12 5.23 5.98
CA GLY A 159 -3.55 6.33 6.81
C GLY A 159 -3.07 7.67 6.27
N ALA A 160 -3.42 7.98 5.02
CA ALA A 160 -3.38 9.37 4.57
C ALA A 160 -4.21 10.29 5.49
N ASP A 161 -5.28 9.76 6.12
CA ASP A 161 -6.17 10.53 7.00
C ASP A 161 -6.20 10.03 8.48
N ASP A 162 -6.21 8.71 8.75
CA ASP A 162 -6.46 8.18 10.11
C ASP A 162 -5.22 8.00 11.01
N LEU A 163 -4.02 7.88 10.43
CA LEU A 163 -2.79 7.71 11.23
C LEU A 163 -2.47 8.97 12.06
N HIS A 164 -2.82 10.14 11.53
CA HIS A 164 -2.74 11.43 12.21
C HIS A 164 -3.60 11.44 13.49
N ALA A 165 -4.87 11.04 13.39
CA ALA A 165 -5.81 11.03 14.52
C ALA A 165 -5.43 10.02 15.62
N ARG A 166 -4.95 8.82 15.24
CA ARG A 166 -4.57 7.77 16.21
C ARG A 166 -3.30 8.11 16.98
N ILE A 167 -2.34 8.76 16.32
CA ILE A 167 -1.10 9.19 16.97
C ILE A 167 -1.34 10.42 17.85
N GLU A 168 -2.14 11.40 17.41
CA GLU A 168 -2.53 12.53 18.25
C GLU A 168 -3.25 12.08 19.53
N ALA A 169 -4.15 11.11 19.44
CA ALA A 169 -4.83 10.55 20.61
C ALA A 169 -3.84 9.91 21.60
N GLN A 170 -2.85 9.16 21.11
CA GLN A 170 -1.83 8.51 21.95
C GLN A 170 -0.90 9.52 22.67
N TYR A 171 -0.59 10.67 22.06
CA TYR A 171 0.20 11.72 22.71
C TYR A 171 -0.65 12.67 23.56
N ALA A 172 -1.94 12.86 23.24
CA ALA A 172 -2.87 13.62 24.08
C ALA A 172 -3.14 12.95 25.43
N GLU A 173 -3.08 11.62 25.50
CA GLU A 173 -3.15 10.84 26.74
C GLU A 173 -1.83 10.87 27.57
N GLY A 174 -0.75 11.40 27.00
CA GLY A 174 0.62 11.41 27.55
C GLY A 174 1.06 12.67 28.30
N GLY A 175 0.14 13.56 28.71
CA GLY A 175 0.40 14.56 29.75
C GLY A 175 0.18 16.03 29.36
N ARG A 176 -0.89 16.62 29.90
CA ARG A 176 -0.87 18.05 30.23
C ARG A 176 0.02 18.23 31.46
N PRO A 177 1.05 19.09 31.45
CA PRO A 177 1.69 19.48 32.70
C PRO A 177 0.63 20.16 33.56
N ARG A 178 0.42 19.63 34.76
CA ARG A 178 -0.41 20.24 35.80
C ARG A 178 0.14 21.64 36.02
N ARG A 179 -0.64 22.68 35.70
CA ARG A 179 -0.28 24.06 36.03
C ARG A 179 -0.01 24.11 37.54
N PRO A 180 1.11 24.67 38.00
CA PRO A 180 1.26 24.97 39.42
C PRO A 180 0.22 26.03 39.75
N ASP A 181 -0.61 25.74 40.75
CA ASP A 181 -1.57 26.67 41.32
C ASP A 181 -0.83 27.93 41.79
N THR A 182 -1.25 29.09 41.31
CA THR A 182 -0.97 30.41 41.88
C THR A 182 -2.27 31.03 42.33
#